data_AF-A0A672MX10-F1
#
_entry.id   AF-A0A672MX10-F1
#
_cell.length_a   1.000
_cell.length_b   1.000
_cell.length_c   1.000
_cell.angle_alpha   90.00
_cell.angle_beta   90.00
_cell.angle_gamma   90.00
#
_symmetry.space_group_name_H-M   'P 1'
#
loop_
_entity.id
_entity.type
_entity.pdbx_description
1 polymer ?
#
loop_
_entity_poly.entity_id
_entity_poly.type
_entity_poly.pdbx_seq_one_letter_code
_entity_poly.pdbx_strand_id
1 'polypeptide(L)'
;LTQDSNPAASPTPCQDIQGDGRWMSLHNRFVSDSKGKEPDVLFVGDSLVQLLHEFEGLLPRGKSPNPLRERNASVNALVQAEVASLSHVSFLDVDPGFIHSDGSIAHQDMYDYLHLTPQAYQRVCQPLHERIKSLLDKHAP
;
A
#
# COMPACT_ATOMS: atom_id res chain seq x y z
N LEU A 1 -21.80 21.09 -14.88
CA LEU A 1 -20.75 20.08 -15.09
C LEU A 1 -21.38 18.75 -14.68
N THR A 2 -21.64 17.87 -15.64
CA THR A 2 -22.09 16.51 -15.34
C THR A 2 -21.09 15.92 -14.37
N GLN A 3 -21.59 15.41 -13.25
CA GLN A 3 -20.77 14.84 -12.19
C GLN A 3 -20.29 13.48 -12.71
N ASP A 4 -19.28 13.50 -13.58
CA ASP A 4 -18.67 12.28 -14.10
C ASP A 4 -18.13 11.50 -12.89
N SER A 5 -18.70 10.32 -12.67
CA SER A 5 -18.35 9.45 -11.56
C SER A 5 -16.86 9.13 -11.61
N ASN A 6 -16.17 9.22 -10.46
CA ASN A 6 -14.75 8.90 -10.38
C ASN A 6 -14.53 7.41 -10.72
N PRO A 7 -13.87 7.06 -11.84
CA PRO A 7 -13.69 5.67 -12.23
C PRO A 7 -12.86 4.87 -11.22
N ALA A 8 -11.97 5.52 -10.46
CA ALA A 8 -11.19 4.86 -9.41
C ALA A 8 -12.02 4.46 -8.19
N ALA A 9 -13.21 5.05 -8.01
CA ALA A 9 -14.14 4.72 -6.93
C ALA A 9 -15.23 3.73 -7.38
N SER A 10 -15.22 3.30 -8.65
CA SER A 10 -16.17 2.33 -9.19
C SER A 10 -15.57 0.91 -9.13
N PRO A 11 -16.12 -0.01 -8.32
CA PRO A 11 -15.56 -1.36 -8.17
C PRO A 11 -15.68 -2.13 -9.49
N THR A 12 -14.54 -2.57 -10.02
CA THR A 12 -14.45 -3.28 -11.30
C THR A 12 -13.48 -4.45 -11.17
N PRO A 13 -13.91 -5.70 -11.40
CA PRO A 13 -13.00 -6.86 -11.41
C PRO A 13 -11.94 -6.74 -12.51
N CYS A 14 -10.75 -7.31 -12.28
CA CYS A 14 -9.73 -7.37 -13.31
C CYS A 14 -10.17 -8.32 -14.43
N GLN A 15 -10.27 -7.82 -15.66
CA GLN A 15 -10.60 -8.64 -16.81
C GLN A 15 -9.41 -9.54 -17.17
N ASP A 16 -9.68 -10.84 -17.33
CA ASP A 16 -8.66 -11.79 -17.75
C ASP A 16 -8.41 -11.69 -19.26
N ILE A 17 -7.33 -10.99 -19.62
CA ILE A 17 -6.86 -10.87 -21.00
C ILE A 17 -5.81 -11.93 -21.37
N GLN A 18 -5.32 -12.71 -20.40
CA GLN A 18 -4.30 -13.75 -20.60
C GLN A 18 -4.91 -15.15 -20.71
N GLY A 19 -6.12 -15.35 -20.18
CA GLY A 19 -6.89 -16.59 -20.24
C GLY A 19 -6.52 -17.63 -19.18
N ASP A 20 -5.72 -17.24 -18.17
CA ASP A 20 -5.22 -18.15 -17.13
C ASP A 20 -6.00 -18.07 -15.81
N GLY A 21 -6.96 -17.16 -15.70
CA GLY A 21 -7.82 -17.01 -14.53
C GLY A 21 -7.09 -16.68 -13.22
N ARG A 22 -5.83 -16.23 -13.25
CA ARG A 22 -5.01 -16.04 -12.04
C ARG A 22 -5.63 -15.07 -11.05
N TRP A 23 -6.22 -13.97 -11.53
CA TRP A 23 -6.81 -12.95 -10.65
C TRP A 23 -8.01 -13.50 -9.86
N MET A 24 -8.95 -14.17 -10.54
CA MET A 24 -10.10 -14.81 -9.87
C MET A 24 -9.68 -16.00 -8.99
N SER A 25 -8.63 -16.73 -9.39
CA SER A 25 -8.08 -17.83 -8.58
C SER A 25 -7.52 -17.30 -7.25
N LEU A 26 -6.78 -16.20 -7.27
CA LEU A 26 -6.29 -15.52 -6.07
C LEU A 26 -7.44 -14.98 -5.21
N HIS A 27 -8.42 -14.32 -5.82
CA HIS A 27 -9.62 -13.85 -5.11
C HIS A 27 -10.34 -14.99 -4.37
N ASN A 28 -10.65 -16.08 -5.09
CA ASN A 28 -11.33 -17.24 -4.51
C ASN A 28 -10.50 -17.90 -3.41
N ARG A 29 -9.17 -17.92 -3.55
CA ARG A 29 -8.28 -18.40 -2.49
C ARG A 29 -8.42 -17.53 -1.23
N PHE A 30 -8.37 -16.20 -1.34
CA PHE A 30 -8.55 -15.32 -0.18
C PHE A 30 -9.93 -15.45 0.46
N VAL A 31 -10.99 -15.57 -0.34
CA VAL A 31 -12.35 -15.85 0.16
C VAL A 31 -12.43 -17.20 0.87
N SER A 32 -11.73 -18.22 0.38
CA SER A 32 -11.66 -19.52 1.05
C SER A 32 -10.82 -19.46 2.33
N ASP A 33 -9.70 -18.76 2.29
CA ASP A 33 -8.79 -18.59 3.42
C ASP A 33 -9.46 -17.83 4.56
N SER A 34 -10.36 -16.89 4.28
CA SER A 34 -11.09 -16.17 5.33
C SER A 34 -12.20 -17.00 5.97
N LYS A 35 -12.65 -18.10 5.34
CA LYS A 35 -13.70 -18.96 5.91
C LYS A 35 -13.18 -19.64 7.18
N GLY A 36 -13.81 -19.31 8.30
CA GLY A 36 -13.46 -19.89 9.60
C GLY A 36 -12.15 -19.39 10.20
N LYS A 37 -11.56 -18.33 9.63
CA LYS A 37 -10.47 -17.59 10.27
C LYS A 37 -11.02 -16.31 10.90
N GLU A 38 -10.47 -15.95 12.06
CA GLU A 38 -10.81 -14.74 12.80
C GLU A 38 -9.52 -13.93 13.03
N PRO A 39 -8.97 -13.27 12.00
CA PRO A 39 -7.73 -12.51 12.14
C PRO A 39 -7.98 -11.20 12.90
N ASP A 40 -7.08 -10.87 13.83
CA ASP A 40 -7.06 -9.55 14.48
C ASP A 40 -6.63 -8.43 13.53
N VAL A 41 -5.82 -8.77 12.51
CA VAL A 41 -5.26 -7.83 11.54
C VAL A 41 -5.45 -8.38 10.11
N LEU A 42 -6.05 -7.57 9.23
CA LEU A 42 -6.24 -7.86 7.81
C LEU A 42 -5.51 -6.81 6.96
N PHE A 43 -4.67 -7.27 6.03
CA PHE A 43 -4.00 -6.42 5.05
C PHE A 43 -4.63 -6.59 3.66
N VAL A 44 -4.86 -5.47 2.97
CA VAL A 44 -5.43 -5.44 1.62
C VAL A 44 -4.68 -4.39 0.80
N GLY A 45 -4.27 -4.74 -0.43
CA GLY A 45 -3.63 -3.80 -1.34
C GLY A 45 -3.06 -4.49 -2.58
N ASP A 46 -2.03 -3.88 -3.17
CA ASP A 46 -1.42 -4.29 -4.43
C ASP A 46 -0.20 -5.19 -4.24
N SER A 47 0.74 -5.18 -5.19
CA SER A 47 1.96 -5.99 -5.13
C SER A 47 2.87 -5.61 -3.96
N LEU A 48 2.83 -4.36 -3.47
CA LEU A 48 3.57 -3.99 -2.27
C LEU A 48 3.02 -4.77 -1.09
N VAL A 49 1.69 -4.82 -0.90
CA VAL A 49 1.09 -5.65 0.18
C VAL A 49 1.33 -7.14 -0.02
N GLN A 50 1.18 -7.62 -1.25
CA GLN A 50 1.39 -9.04 -1.54
C GLN A 50 2.83 -9.49 -1.24
N LEU A 51 3.81 -8.62 -1.50
CA LEU A 51 5.23 -8.89 -1.24
C LEU A 51 5.64 -8.55 0.21
N LEU A 52 4.92 -7.64 0.86
CA LEU A 52 5.15 -7.14 2.22
C LEU A 52 4.43 -7.97 3.29
N HIS A 53 3.37 -8.70 2.95
CA HIS A 53 2.38 -9.19 3.92
C HIS A 53 1.73 -8.10 4.81
N GLU A 54 2.08 -6.81 4.66
CA GLU A 54 1.56 -5.67 5.44
C GLU A 54 1.36 -4.41 4.53
N PHE A 55 0.74 -3.26 4.92
CA PHE A 55 0.41 -2.10 4.02
C PHE A 55 0.79 -0.72 4.58
N GLU A 56 1.22 0.21 3.70
CA GLU A 56 1.52 1.61 4.02
C GLU A 56 1.38 2.57 2.80
N GLY A 57 1.52 3.90 3.01
CA GLY A 57 1.32 4.96 2.00
C GLY A 57 2.14 4.83 0.70
N LEU A 58 1.77 5.60 -0.34
CA LEU A 58 2.41 5.46 -1.65
C LEU A 58 3.87 5.94 -1.62
N LEU A 59 4.80 4.98 -1.70
CA LEU A 59 6.23 5.24 -1.78
C LEU A 59 6.64 5.91 -3.10
N PRO A 60 7.78 6.62 -3.13
CA PRO A 60 8.33 7.15 -4.37
C PRO A 60 8.80 6.02 -5.30
N ARG A 61 8.75 6.25 -6.62
CA ARG A 61 9.13 5.25 -7.63
C ARG A 61 9.91 5.84 -8.80
N GLY A 62 10.56 4.99 -9.58
CA GLY A 62 11.47 5.32 -10.68
C GLY A 62 12.83 5.81 -10.16
N LYS A 63 13.91 5.60 -10.90
CA LYS A 63 15.28 5.94 -10.45
C LYS A 63 15.49 7.43 -10.19
N SER A 64 14.98 8.28 -11.06
CA SER A 64 15.20 9.74 -11.05
C SER A 64 13.89 10.49 -10.82
N PRO A 65 13.92 11.82 -10.55
CA PRO A 65 12.71 12.63 -10.47
C PRO A 65 11.81 12.43 -11.68
N ASN A 66 10.52 12.23 -11.44
CA ASN A 66 9.55 11.96 -12.50
C ASN A 66 8.12 12.32 -12.04
N PRO A 67 7.18 12.52 -13.00
CA PRO A 67 5.81 12.93 -12.67
C PRO A 67 5.03 11.93 -11.80
N LEU A 68 5.42 10.66 -11.76
CA LEU A 68 4.73 9.65 -10.95
C LEU A 68 5.06 9.83 -9.46
N ARG A 69 6.25 10.34 -9.11
CA ARG A 69 6.59 10.72 -7.73
C ARG A 69 5.74 11.90 -7.26
N GLU A 70 5.61 12.92 -8.10
CA GLU A 70 4.76 14.09 -7.81
C GLU A 70 3.29 13.67 -7.63
N ARG A 71 2.81 12.77 -8.49
CA ARG A 71 1.47 12.19 -8.38
C ARG A 71 1.28 11.42 -7.07
N ASN A 72 2.22 10.55 -6.70
CA ASN A 72 2.16 9.79 -5.44
C ASN A 72 2.15 10.73 -4.23
N ALA A 73 3.03 11.74 -4.21
CA ALA A 73 3.07 12.75 -3.16
C ALA A 73 1.75 13.53 -3.05
N SER A 74 1.15 13.88 -4.20
CA SER A 74 -0.14 14.57 -4.25
C SER A 74 -1.28 13.70 -3.69
N VAL A 75 -1.28 12.40 -4.02
CA VAL A 75 -2.25 11.45 -3.46
C VAL A 75 -2.07 11.32 -1.95
N ASN A 76 -0.84 11.13 -1.47
CA ASN A 76 -0.57 11.02 -0.02
C ASN A 76 -1.02 12.27 0.74
N ALA A 77 -0.74 13.47 0.21
CA ALA A 77 -1.17 14.73 0.82
C ALA A 77 -2.70 14.85 0.89
N LEU A 78 -3.41 14.50 -0.19
CA LEU A 78 -4.88 14.51 -0.22
C LEU A 78 -5.46 13.49 0.75
N VAL A 79 -4.99 12.24 0.72
CA VAL A 79 -5.47 11.19 1.63
C VAL A 79 -5.23 11.58 3.08
N GLN A 80 -4.03 12.06 3.42
CA GLN A 80 -3.69 12.49 4.76
C GLN A 80 -4.63 13.61 5.26
N ALA A 81 -4.94 14.59 4.40
CA ALA A 81 -5.85 15.68 4.74
C ALA A 81 -7.28 15.18 4.97
N GLU A 82 -7.79 14.31 4.11
CA GLU A 82 -9.16 13.80 4.20
C GLU A 82 -9.36 12.89 5.43
N VAL A 83 -8.42 11.97 5.67
CA VAL A 83 -8.55 11.01 6.78
C VAL A 83 -8.37 11.65 8.15
N ALA A 84 -7.80 12.87 8.23
CA ALA A 84 -7.64 13.59 9.49
C ALA A 84 -8.98 13.89 10.19
N SER A 85 -10.07 13.92 9.43
CA SER A 85 -11.43 14.17 9.94
C SER A 85 -12.22 12.90 10.28
N LEU A 86 -11.72 11.72 9.90
CA LEU A 86 -12.43 10.45 10.03
C LEU A 86 -12.10 9.76 11.36
N SER A 87 -13.12 9.20 12.02
CA SER A 87 -12.90 8.33 13.18
C SER A 87 -12.36 6.97 12.74
N HIS A 88 -11.45 6.39 13.53
CA HIS A 88 -10.86 5.06 13.30
C HIS A 88 -10.02 4.89 12.02
N VAL A 89 -9.73 5.97 11.29
CA VAL A 89 -8.82 5.95 10.14
C VAL A 89 -7.61 6.81 10.47
N SER A 90 -6.42 6.35 10.08
CA SER A 90 -5.20 7.15 10.20
C SER A 90 -4.29 6.90 9.02
N PHE A 91 -3.69 7.97 8.51
CA PHE A 91 -2.59 7.88 7.55
C PHE A 91 -1.30 7.55 8.29
N LEU A 92 -0.50 6.67 7.72
CA LEU A 92 0.84 6.33 8.20
C LEU A 92 1.83 6.57 7.04
N ASP A 93 2.78 7.47 7.27
CA ASP A 93 3.93 7.68 6.37
C ASP A 93 5.12 6.89 6.86
N VAL A 94 5.77 6.23 5.92
CA VAL A 94 6.57 5.03 6.14
C VAL A 94 7.80 5.01 5.27
N ASP A 95 7.90 6.01 4.39
CA ASP A 95 9.08 6.26 3.60
C ASP A 95 10.22 6.61 4.56
N PRO A 96 11.24 5.74 4.72
CA PRO A 96 12.38 6.02 5.57
C PRO A 96 13.35 7.04 4.93
N GLY A 97 12.98 7.64 3.79
CA GLY A 97 13.82 8.52 2.99
C GLY A 97 14.50 7.79 1.84
N PHE A 98 13.73 7.13 0.97
CA PHE A 98 14.28 6.42 -0.21
C PHE A 98 14.87 7.35 -1.28
N ILE A 99 14.48 8.63 -1.29
CA ILE A 99 15.04 9.63 -2.20
C ILE A 99 16.31 10.20 -1.58
N HIS A 100 17.45 9.96 -2.23
CA HIS A 100 18.74 10.49 -1.84
C HIS A 100 18.86 11.99 -2.16
N SER A 101 19.92 12.64 -1.63
CA SER A 101 20.17 14.07 -1.85
C SER A 101 20.37 14.46 -3.32
N ASP A 102 20.78 13.52 -4.17
CA ASP A 102 20.91 13.69 -5.63
C ASP A 102 19.57 13.45 -6.37
N GLY A 103 18.49 13.19 -5.64
CA GLY A 103 17.17 12.88 -6.16
C GLY A 103 17.00 11.44 -6.64
N SER A 104 18.02 10.59 -6.53
CA SER A 104 17.95 9.21 -6.98
C SER A 104 17.31 8.27 -5.95
N ILE A 105 16.74 7.16 -6.43
CA ILE A 105 16.40 6.00 -5.61
C ILE A 105 17.44 4.91 -5.84
N ALA A 106 17.91 4.37 -4.74
CA ALA A 106 18.86 3.28 -4.66
C ALA A 106 18.28 1.95 -5.19
N HIS A 107 18.98 1.29 -6.11
CA HIS A 107 18.61 -0.07 -6.56
C HIS A 107 18.72 -1.11 -5.43
N GLN A 108 19.56 -0.84 -4.42
CA GLN A 108 19.67 -1.72 -3.24
C GLN A 108 18.42 -1.63 -2.35
N ASP A 109 17.66 -0.55 -2.48
CA ASP A 109 16.39 -0.37 -1.79
C ASP A 109 15.21 -0.81 -2.64
N MET A 110 15.22 -0.46 -3.93
CA MET A 110 14.19 -0.86 -4.90
C MET A 110 14.84 -1.47 -6.14
N TYR A 111 14.81 -2.79 -6.28
CA TYR A 111 15.58 -3.51 -7.31
C TYR A 111 15.11 -3.23 -8.75
N ASP A 112 13.89 -2.73 -8.93
CA ASP A 112 13.39 -2.26 -10.23
C ASP A 112 12.88 -0.80 -10.13
N TYR A 113 13.30 -0.10 -9.06
CA TYR A 113 12.85 1.25 -8.71
C TYR A 113 11.34 1.35 -8.44
N LEU A 114 10.68 0.24 -8.11
CA LEU A 114 9.29 0.19 -7.65
C LEU A 114 9.13 -0.73 -6.44
N HIS A 115 9.60 -1.97 -6.56
CA HIS A 115 9.46 -2.99 -5.54
C HIS A 115 10.66 -2.97 -4.60
N LEU A 116 10.35 -3.04 -3.30
CA LEU A 116 11.36 -3.01 -2.25
C LEU A 116 12.17 -4.31 -2.20
N THR A 117 13.45 -4.19 -1.86
CA THR A 117 14.26 -5.33 -1.44
C THR A 117 13.87 -5.77 -0.03
N PRO A 118 14.23 -7.00 0.38
CA PRO A 118 13.99 -7.45 1.77
C PRO A 118 14.56 -6.51 2.84
N GLN A 119 15.72 -5.89 2.57
CA GLN A 119 16.35 -4.94 3.49
C GLN A 119 15.54 -3.64 3.58
N ALA A 120 15.04 -3.12 2.46
CA ALA A 120 14.21 -1.93 2.45
C ALA A 120 12.86 -2.19 3.14
N TYR A 121 12.30 -3.39 2.94
CA TYR A 121 11.08 -3.80 3.63
C TYR A 121 11.21 -3.79 5.16
N GLN A 122 12.35 -4.20 5.73
CA GLN A 122 12.56 -4.12 7.18
C GLN A 122 12.41 -2.70 7.74
N ARG A 123 12.85 -1.68 6.99
CA ARG A 123 12.75 -0.27 7.41
C ARG A 123 11.32 0.26 7.35
N VAL A 124 10.56 -0.22 6.38
CA VAL A 124 9.16 0.12 6.12
C VAL A 124 8.24 -0.60 7.13
N CYS A 125 8.43 -1.90 7.35
CA CYS A 125 7.68 -2.68 8.35
C CYS A 125 7.82 -2.20 9.79
N GLN A 126 8.95 -1.59 10.17
CA GLN A 126 9.19 -1.23 11.56
C GLN A 126 8.14 -0.24 12.12
N PRO A 127 7.92 0.95 11.52
CA PRO A 127 6.86 1.85 11.97
C PRO A 127 5.46 1.24 11.87
N LEU A 128 5.21 0.40 10.86
CA LEU A 128 3.94 -0.33 10.74
C LEU A 128 3.66 -1.21 11.94
N HIS A 129 4.64 -2.05 12.28
CA HIS A 129 4.55 -3.02 13.36
C HIS A 129 4.30 -2.32 14.69
N GLU A 130 5.06 -1.24 14.96
CA GLU A 130 4.88 -0.41 16.14
C GLU A 130 3.47 0.20 16.21
N ARG A 131 2.94 0.66 15.06
CA ARG A 131 1.60 1.23 14.97
C ARG A 131 0.51 0.19 15.23
N ILE A 132 0.59 -0.96 14.59
CA ILE A 132 -0.37 -2.06 14.75
C ILE A 132 -0.39 -2.53 16.19
N LYS A 133 0.79 -2.78 16.77
CA LYS A 133 0.92 -3.18 18.18
C LYS A 133 0.25 -2.16 19.12
N SER A 134 0.50 -0.87 18.92
CA SER A 134 -0.14 0.18 19.71
C SER A 134 -1.67 0.18 19.60
N LEU A 135 -2.22 -0.14 18.41
CA LEU A 135 -3.67 -0.22 18.21
C LEU A 135 -4.25 -1.44 18.89
N LEU A 136 -3.60 -2.61 18.79
CA LEU A 136 -4.05 -3.83 19.44
C LEU A 136 -4.01 -3.69 20.98
N ASP A 137 -2.93 -3.12 21.53
CA ASP A 137 -2.78 -2.93 22.97
C ASP A 137 -3.86 -2.00 23.55
N LYS A 138 -4.29 -0.97 22.81
CA LYS A 138 -5.35 -0.04 23.25
C LYS A 138 -6.74 -0.67 23.31
N HIS A 139 -6.94 -1.77 22.61
CA HIS A 139 -8.21 -2.50 22.56
C HIS A 139 -8.15 -3.84 23.30
N ALA A 140 -7.03 -4.13 23.99
CA ALA A 140 -6.93 -5.24 24.91
C ALA A 140 -7.78 -4.97 26.16
N PRO A 141 -8.60 -5.94 26.62
CA PRO A 141 -9.47 -5.78 27.78
C PRO A 141 -8.71 -5.57 29.11
#